data_AF-A0A355WJ88-F1
#
_entry.id   AF-A0A355WJ88-F1
#
_cell.length_a   1.000
_cell.length_b   1.000
_cell.length_c   1.000
_cell.angle_alpha   90.00
_cell.angle_beta   90.00
_cell.angle_gamma   90.00
#
_symmetry.space_group_name_H-M   'P 1'
#
loop_
_entity.id
_entity.type
_entity.pdbx_description
1 polymer ?
#
loop_
_entity_poly.entity_id
_entity_poly.type
_entity_poly.pdbx_seq_one_letter_code
_entity_poly.pdbx_strand_id
1 'polypeptide(L)'
;LQGPWLALLPKAERIELLRDQGGLSGTSWMRRIDDLPVATILLQVLDSEADVGLVLTLADFGEPGAVRRGLIALEARQSTGFSAFAQDPRYPDAMRYLIWREWQKDGDRDDELAAALNALPKGDPQREVLMAMGAEPEHADWLLETKLGTPLKALCERTCPARPATCMLAGMRALGGYRQVVTIGTPLVALIPEARFADSQRGQMSVLRRAMAYAFLTRERIGEIAKTDACFAGILATEGQRF
;
A
#
# COMPACT_ATOMS: atom_id res chain seq x y z
N LEU A 1 -18.07 6.60 4.80
CA LEU A 1 -18.20 5.54 5.83
C LEU A 1 -19.24 4.52 5.37
N GLN A 2 -18.83 3.28 5.09
CA GLN A 2 -19.75 2.15 4.99
C GLN A 2 -19.13 0.99 5.77
N GLY A 3 -19.83 0.49 6.78
CA GLY A 3 -19.37 -0.61 7.63
C GLY A 3 -20.39 -1.01 8.71
N PRO A 4 -20.20 -2.18 9.35
CA PRO A 4 -21.15 -2.75 10.31
C PRO A 4 -21.51 -1.81 11.46
N TRP A 5 -20.53 -1.07 12.00
CA TRP A 5 -20.76 -0.12 13.08
C TRP A 5 -21.81 0.94 12.72
N LEU A 6 -21.67 1.60 11.57
CA LEU A 6 -22.64 2.60 11.12
C LEU A 6 -24.00 1.95 10.80
N ALA A 7 -24.02 0.70 10.34
CA ALA A 7 -25.26 -0.02 10.05
C ALA A 7 -26.04 -0.45 11.31
N LEU A 8 -25.34 -0.62 12.42
CA LEU A 8 -25.91 -0.98 13.73
C LEU A 8 -26.49 0.22 14.49
N LEU A 9 -26.18 1.45 14.07
CA LEU A 9 -26.78 2.64 14.67
C LEU A 9 -28.27 2.78 14.25
N PRO A 10 -29.15 3.20 15.17
CA PRO A 10 -30.51 3.60 14.84
C PRO A 10 -30.58 4.59 13.68
N LYS A 11 -31.64 4.51 12.87
CA LYS A 11 -31.83 5.39 11.70
C LYS A 11 -31.73 6.87 12.06
N ALA A 12 -32.26 7.28 13.21
CA ALA A 12 -32.19 8.65 13.69
C ALA A 12 -30.74 9.09 13.92
N GLU A 13 -29.96 8.32 14.68
CA GLU A 13 -28.54 8.59 14.95
C GLU A 13 -27.70 8.60 13.67
N ARG A 14 -27.94 7.69 12.72
CA ARG A 14 -27.26 7.72 11.41
C ARG A 14 -27.56 8.99 10.63
N ILE A 15 -28.83 9.41 10.62
CA ILE A 15 -29.27 10.61 9.90
C ILE A 15 -28.69 11.85 10.57
N GLU A 16 -28.69 11.91 11.90
CA GLU A 16 -28.12 12.99 12.69
C GLU A 16 -26.61 13.12 12.42
N LEU A 17 -25.88 12.01 12.46
CA LEU A 17 -24.43 11.96 12.19
C LEU A 17 -24.08 12.35 10.74
N LEU A 18 -25.01 12.15 9.79
CA LEU A 18 -24.88 12.58 8.40
C LEU A 18 -25.37 14.02 8.14
N ARG A 19 -26.25 14.57 8.98
CA ARG A 19 -26.93 15.87 8.81
C ARG A 19 -26.45 16.99 9.72
N ASP A 20 -25.62 16.69 10.71
CA ASP A 20 -25.02 17.68 11.60
C ASP A 20 -24.36 18.83 10.79
N GLN A 21 -24.26 20.05 11.33
CA GLN A 21 -23.58 21.14 10.60
C GLN A 21 -22.11 20.76 10.36
N GLY A 22 -21.70 20.71 9.09
CA GLY A 22 -20.42 20.11 8.69
C GLY A 22 -20.44 18.58 8.56
N GLY A 23 -21.64 17.98 8.44
CA GLY A 23 -21.88 16.54 8.31
C GLY A 23 -20.91 15.89 7.33
N LEU A 24 -20.63 14.60 7.54
CA LEU A 24 -19.52 13.87 6.91
C LEU A 24 -19.56 13.79 5.36
N SER A 25 -20.53 14.44 4.73
CA SER A 25 -20.45 14.86 3.33
C SER A 25 -19.50 16.07 3.20
N GLY A 26 -18.20 15.78 3.10
CA GLY A 26 -17.17 16.78 2.76
C GLY A 26 -16.16 17.07 3.87
N THR A 27 -16.46 16.72 5.13
CA THR A 27 -15.55 16.90 6.27
C THR A 27 -15.12 15.55 6.85
N SER A 28 -13.82 15.34 7.04
CA SER A 28 -13.29 14.09 7.63
C SER A 28 -13.74 13.95 9.08
N TRP A 29 -14.33 12.80 9.44
CA TRP A 29 -14.75 12.47 10.82
C TRP A 29 -13.60 12.54 11.82
N MET A 30 -12.36 12.37 11.35
CA MET A 30 -11.15 12.49 12.17
C MET A 30 -10.97 13.90 12.73
N ARG A 31 -11.57 14.94 12.13
CA ARG A 31 -11.55 16.33 12.65
C ARG A 31 -12.45 16.55 13.86
N ARG A 32 -13.20 15.53 14.29
CA ARG A 32 -14.03 15.57 15.50
C ARG A 32 -13.40 14.79 16.66
N ILE A 33 -12.22 14.23 16.44
CA ILE A 33 -11.49 13.42 17.43
C ILE A 33 -10.23 14.18 17.75
N ASP A 34 -10.37 15.18 18.62
CA ASP A 34 -9.30 16.09 18.99
C ASP A 34 -8.37 15.48 20.06
N ASP A 35 -8.74 14.34 20.63
CA ASP A 35 -8.05 13.65 21.72
C ASP A 35 -7.16 12.47 21.27
N LEU A 36 -7.10 12.17 19.97
CA LEU A 36 -6.23 11.13 19.41
C LEU A 36 -5.10 11.74 18.58
N PRO A 37 -3.86 11.81 19.11
CA PRO A 37 -2.71 12.39 18.41
C PRO A 37 -2.49 11.81 16.99
N VAL A 38 -2.70 10.50 16.81
CA VAL A 38 -2.57 9.85 15.50
C VAL A 38 -3.57 10.39 14.46
N ALA A 39 -4.79 10.76 14.88
CA ALA A 39 -5.80 11.33 13.99
C ALA A 39 -5.38 12.71 13.49
N THR A 40 -4.80 13.54 14.37
CA THR A 40 -4.22 14.84 14.02
C THR A 40 -3.10 14.69 13.00
N ILE A 41 -2.14 13.80 13.23
CA ILE A 41 -1.04 13.56 12.29
C ILE A 41 -1.57 13.05 10.94
N LEU A 42 -2.52 12.10 10.93
CA LEU A 42 -3.12 11.60 9.70
C LEU A 42 -3.79 12.71 8.88
N LEU A 43 -4.41 13.70 9.53
CA LEU A 43 -4.98 14.86 8.86
C LEU A 43 -3.90 15.79 8.32
N GLN A 44 -2.83 16.05 9.08
CA GLN A 44 -1.72 16.90 8.65
C GLN A 44 -0.96 16.30 7.47
N VAL A 45 -0.79 14.97 7.42
CA VAL A 45 -0.16 14.28 6.27
C VAL A 45 -0.96 14.46 4.96
N LEU A 46 -2.25 14.76 5.04
CA LEU A 46 -3.06 15.05 3.85
C LEU A 46 -2.86 16.49 3.34
N ASP A 47 -2.32 17.39 4.14
CA ASP A 47 -2.02 18.78 3.77
C ASP A 47 -0.96 18.84 2.66
N SER A 48 -0.98 19.88 1.82
CA SER A 48 0.05 20.11 0.80
C SER A 48 1.41 20.41 1.41
N GLU A 49 1.43 20.99 2.61
CA GLU A 49 2.66 21.36 3.33
C GLU A 49 3.28 20.18 4.10
N ALA A 50 2.70 18.98 4.02
CA ALA A 50 3.27 17.81 4.66
C ALA A 50 4.66 17.49 4.09
N ASP A 51 5.62 17.21 4.98
CA ASP A 51 6.98 16.80 4.63
C ASP A 51 7.28 15.36 5.08
N VAL A 52 8.48 14.88 4.72
CA VAL A 52 8.93 13.53 5.07
C VAL A 52 8.97 13.34 6.59
N GLY A 53 9.45 14.34 7.34
CA GLY A 53 9.57 14.27 8.79
C GLY A 53 8.22 14.07 9.48
N LEU A 54 7.21 14.85 9.08
CA LEU A 54 5.83 14.72 9.54
C LEU A 54 5.27 13.33 9.22
N VAL A 55 5.46 12.81 8.01
CA VAL A 55 5.00 11.46 7.64
C VAL A 55 5.64 10.39 8.52
N LEU A 56 6.93 10.52 8.83
CA LEU A 56 7.64 9.56 9.69
C LEU A 56 7.14 9.54 11.14
N THR A 57 6.49 10.61 11.63
CA THR A 57 5.89 10.61 12.98
C THR A 57 4.79 9.55 13.13
N LEU A 58 4.17 9.08 12.03
CA LEU A 58 3.23 7.96 12.07
C LEU A 58 3.88 6.65 12.50
N ALA A 59 5.21 6.48 12.32
CA ALA A 59 5.93 5.32 12.82
C ALA A 59 5.92 5.25 14.35
N ASP A 60 5.97 6.41 15.02
CA ASP A 60 5.95 6.53 16.48
C ASP A 60 4.59 6.06 17.07
N PHE A 61 3.55 6.04 16.25
CA PHE A 61 2.22 5.49 16.58
C PHE A 61 2.02 4.04 16.12
N GLY A 62 3.07 3.37 15.64
CA GLY A 62 2.97 1.99 15.17
C GLY A 62 2.19 1.84 13.86
N GLU A 63 2.21 2.86 13.00
CA GLU A 63 1.47 2.89 11.74
C GLU A 63 2.37 2.81 10.49
N PRO A 64 3.17 1.73 10.31
CA PRO A 64 4.14 1.63 9.22
C PRO A 64 3.46 1.63 7.83
N GLY A 65 2.23 1.14 7.72
CA GLY A 65 1.45 1.21 6.48
C GLY A 65 1.05 2.64 6.12
N ALA A 66 0.73 3.47 7.11
CA ALA A 66 0.40 4.87 6.89
C ALA A 66 1.64 5.68 6.47
N VAL A 67 2.80 5.39 7.09
CA VAL A 67 4.10 5.97 6.68
C VAL A 67 4.37 5.72 5.19
N ARG A 68 4.30 4.45 4.74
CA ARG A 68 4.56 4.11 3.33
C ARG A 68 3.61 4.82 2.37
N ARG A 69 2.32 4.89 2.71
CA ARG A 69 1.33 5.63 1.90
C ARG A 69 1.62 7.12 1.85
N GLY A 70 2.01 7.72 2.98
CA GLY A 70 2.42 9.12 3.05
C GLY A 70 3.64 9.40 2.17
N LEU A 71 4.67 8.56 2.25
CA LEU A 71 5.89 8.71 1.44
C LEU A 71 5.60 8.60 -0.07
N ILE A 72 4.74 7.67 -0.50
CA ILE A 72 4.30 7.59 -1.90
C ILE A 72 3.47 8.81 -2.31
N ALA A 73 2.64 9.35 -1.42
CA ALA A 73 1.88 10.56 -1.71
C ALA A 73 2.79 11.78 -1.87
N LEU A 74 3.81 11.94 -1.02
CA LEU A 74 4.83 12.98 -1.16
C LEU A 74 5.63 12.82 -2.45
N GLU A 75 6.04 11.60 -2.77
CA GLU A 75 6.71 11.30 -4.04
C GLU A 75 5.83 11.70 -5.24
N ALA A 76 4.54 11.36 -5.22
CA ALA A 76 3.61 11.69 -6.29
C ALA A 76 3.44 13.22 -6.48
N ARG A 77 3.68 14.00 -5.42
CA ARG A 77 3.72 15.48 -5.45
C ARG A 77 5.09 16.03 -5.81
N GLN A 78 6.04 15.17 -6.16
CA GLN A 78 7.44 15.53 -6.47
C GLN A 78 8.16 16.23 -5.30
N SER A 79 7.75 15.94 -4.06
CA SER A 79 8.50 16.38 -2.88
C SER A 79 9.94 15.87 -2.91
N THR A 80 10.84 16.61 -2.27
CA THR A 80 12.27 16.25 -2.11
C THR A 80 12.65 16.23 -0.64
N GLY A 81 13.89 15.85 -0.33
CA GLY A 81 14.43 15.79 1.03
C GLY A 81 14.29 14.42 1.68
N PHE A 82 14.04 13.36 0.90
CA PHE A 82 14.01 11.99 1.42
C PHE A 82 15.37 11.58 1.97
N SER A 83 16.45 11.95 1.28
CA SER A 83 17.84 11.63 1.59
C SER A 83 18.31 12.14 2.96
N ALA A 84 17.74 13.24 3.46
CA ALA A 84 18.01 13.75 4.81
C ALA A 84 17.64 12.76 5.92
N PHE A 85 16.74 11.81 5.64
CA PHE A 85 16.26 10.81 6.58
C PHE A 85 16.92 9.44 6.37
N ALA A 86 18.03 9.35 5.62
CA ALA A 86 18.71 8.10 5.35
C ALA A 86 19.18 7.34 6.60
N GLN A 87 19.41 8.05 7.71
CA GLN A 87 19.80 7.43 8.99
C GLN A 87 18.65 7.39 10.01
N ASP A 88 17.45 7.83 9.62
CA ASP A 88 16.29 7.81 10.52
C ASP A 88 15.76 6.37 10.65
N PRO A 89 15.73 5.78 11.85
CA PRO A 89 15.23 4.41 12.05
C PRO A 89 13.71 4.27 11.80
N ARG A 90 12.97 5.37 11.76
CA ARG A 90 11.53 5.37 11.41
C ARG A 90 11.29 5.22 9.92
N TYR A 91 12.32 5.47 9.09
CA TYR A 91 12.21 5.36 7.65
C TYR A 91 12.06 3.89 7.22
N PRO A 92 10.95 3.50 6.55
CA PRO A 92 10.72 2.10 6.23
C PRO A 92 11.73 1.56 5.21
N ASP A 93 12.30 0.38 5.47
CA ASP A 93 13.26 -0.26 4.55
C ASP A 93 12.68 -0.50 3.14
N ALA A 94 11.38 -0.73 3.06
CA ALA A 94 10.64 -0.90 1.80
C ALA A 94 10.57 0.38 0.95
N MET A 95 10.91 1.54 1.51
CA MET A 95 10.80 2.84 0.85
C MET A 95 12.16 3.46 0.55
N ARG A 96 13.26 2.76 0.86
CA ARG A 96 14.64 3.27 0.72
C ARG A 96 14.98 3.69 -0.71
N TYR A 97 14.31 3.11 -1.71
CA TYR A 97 14.43 3.56 -3.10
C TYR A 97 14.17 5.05 -3.32
N LEU A 98 13.36 5.70 -2.47
CA LEU A 98 13.12 7.15 -2.55
C LEU A 98 14.37 7.96 -2.19
N ILE A 99 15.11 7.53 -1.16
CA ILE A 99 16.40 8.10 -0.74
C ILE A 99 17.44 7.89 -1.83
N TRP A 100 17.57 6.64 -2.28
CA TRP A 100 18.57 6.23 -3.26
C TRP A 100 18.43 6.93 -4.60
N ARG A 101 17.20 7.28 -5.00
CA ARG A 101 16.98 8.05 -6.22
C ARG A 101 17.43 9.51 -6.10
N GLU A 102 17.32 10.12 -4.92
CA GLU A 102 17.90 11.45 -4.69
C GLU A 102 19.43 11.37 -4.76
N TRP A 103 20.04 10.38 -4.12
CA TRP A 103 21.49 10.14 -4.23
C TRP A 103 21.95 9.95 -5.68
N GLN A 104 21.21 9.17 -6.47
CA GLN A 104 21.52 8.96 -7.89
C GLN A 104 21.41 10.25 -8.71
N LYS A 105 20.47 11.12 -8.36
CA LYS A 105 20.27 12.41 -9.03
C LYS A 105 21.37 13.41 -8.69
N ASP A 106 21.80 13.41 -7.43
CA ASP A 106 22.80 14.34 -6.90
C ASP A 106 24.24 13.89 -7.27
N GLY A 107 24.45 12.58 -7.45
CA GLY A 107 25.71 12.00 -7.96
C GLY A 107 26.86 12.04 -6.95
N ASP A 108 26.57 12.22 -5.67
CA ASP A 108 27.56 12.41 -4.60
C ASP A 108 27.71 11.19 -3.67
N ARG A 109 26.94 10.12 -3.89
CA ARG A 109 26.82 8.94 -3.00
C ARG A 109 26.77 7.60 -3.73
N ASP A 110 27.46 7.48 -4.85
CA ASP A 110 27.45 6.29 -5.71
C ASP A 110 27.92 5.02 -5.00
N ASP A 111 28.99 5.11 -4.19
CA ASP A 111 29.52 3.97 -3.43
C ASP A 111 28.51 3.44 -2.41
N GLU A 112 27.79 4.34 -1.74
CA GLU A 112 26.80 3.99 -0.71
C GLU A 112 25.53 3.44 -1.34
N LEU A 113 25.13 3.98 -2.49
CA LEU A 113 24.06 3.42 -3.31
C LEU A 113 24.41 2.00 -3.78
N ALA A 114 25.62 1.78 -4.30
CA ALA A 114 26.08 0.47 -4.74
C ALA A 114 26.10 -0.54 -3.59
N ALA A 115 26.61 -0.13 -2.42
CA ALA A 115 26.62 -0.97 -1.22
C ALA A 115 25.19 -1.33 -0.77
N ALA A 116 24.28 -0.36 -0.75
CA ALA A 116 22.88 -0.59 -0.36
C ALA A 116 22.16 -1.57 -1.31
N LEU A 117 22.37 -1.43 -2.61
CA LEU A 117 21.74 -2.30 -3.61
C LEU A 117 22.32 -3.72 -3.64
N ASN A 118 23.60 -3.87 -3.28
CA ASN A 118 24.23 -5.18 -3.11
C ASN A 118 23.74 -5.90 -1.84
N ALA A 119 23.31 -5.16 -0.82
CA ALA A 119 22.74 -5.72 0.40
C ALA A 119 21.28 -6.18 0.23
N LEU A 120 20.57 -5.71 -0.80
CA LEU A 120 19.20 -6.14 -1.08
C LEU A 120 19.14 -7.58 -1.61
N PRO A 121 18.10 -8.35 -1.23
CA PRO A 121 17.79 -9.61 -1.90
C PRO A 121 17.66 -9.40 -3.41
N LYS A 122 18.11 -10.37 -4.22
CA LYS A 122 18.10 -10.23 -5.69
C LYS A 122 16.71 -9.90 -6.24
N GLY A 123 15.67 -10.51 -5.67
CA GLY A 123 14.27 -10.31 -6.04
C GLY A 123 13.57 -9.10 -5.41
N ASP A 124 14.28 -8.29 -4.61
CA ASP A 124 13.68 -7.10 -4.01
C ASP A 124 13.30 -6.09 -5.12
N PRO A 125 12.00 -5.76 -5.27
CA PRO A 125 11.56 -4.90 -6.36
C PRO A 125 12.07 -3.45 -6.28
N GLN A 126 12.66 -3.03 -5.16
CA GLN A 126 13.33 -1.73 -5.09
C GLN A 126 14.51 -1.63 -6.08
N ARG A 127 15.13 -2.77 -6.43
CA ARG A 127 16.19 -2.85 -7.46
C ARG A 127 15.63 -2.53 -8.85
N GLU A 128 14.43 -3.02 -9.17
CA GLU A 128 13.74 -2.74 -10.43
C GLU A 128 13.38 -1.25 -10.54
N VAL A 129 12.89 -0.65 -9.45
CA VAL A 129 12.50 0.77 -9.43
C VAL A 129 13.69 1.70 -9.72
N LEU A 130 14.91 1.31 -9.37
CA LEU A 130 16.12 2.13 -9.56
C LEU A 130 16.96 1.77 -10.79
N MET A 131 17.02 0.49 -11.16
CA MET A 131 17.97 -0.02 -12.15
C MET A 131 17.33 -0.88 -13.24
N ALA A 132 16.00 -1.08 -13.21
CA ALA A 132 15.31 -2.05 -14.07
C ALA A 132 15.91 -3.48 -13.98
N MET A 133 16.46 -3.82 -12.82
CA MET A 133 17.08 -5.11 -12.55
C MET A 133 16.17 -5.98 -11.70
N GLY A 134 15.60 -7.02 -12.31
CA GLY A 134 14.85 -8.06 -11.60
C GLY A 134 14.21 -9.03 -12.59
N ALA A 135 14.36 -10.34 -12.36
CA ALA A 135 13.62 -11.34 -13.12
C ALA A 135 12.29 -11.67 -12.41
N GLU A 136 11.24 -11.93 -13.18
CA GLU A 136 9.91 -12.25 -12.66
C GLU A 136 9.88 -13.34 -11.56
N PRO A 137 10.65 -14.44 -11.64
CA PRO A 137 10.69 -15.45 -10.59
C PRO A 137 11.22 -14.92 -9.25
N GLU A 138 12.20 -14.02 -9.27
CA GLU A 138 12.82 -13.51 -8.05
C GLU A 138 11.84 -12.63 -7.26
N HIS A 139 10.93 -11.92 -7.93
CA HIS A 139 9.88 -11.16 -7.25
C HIS A 139 8.85 -12.05 -6.55
N ALA A 140 8.56 -13.24 -7.11
CA ALA A 140 7.64 -14.17 -6.48
C ALA A 140 8.21 -14.69 -5.14
N ASP A 141 9.51 -15.00 -5.11
CA ASP A 141 10.20 -15.42 -3.88
C ASP A 141 10.20 -14.29 -2.83
N TRP A 142 10.55 -13.07 -3.24
CA TRP A 142 10.48 -11.91 -2.35
C TRP A 142 9.07 -11.70 -1.77
N LEU A 143 8.04 -11.82 -2.61
CA LEU A 143 6.63 -11.68 -2.21
C LEU A 143 6.24 -12.72 -1.15
N LEU A 144 6.73 -13.96 -1.26
CA LEU A 144 6.41 -15.05 -0.35
C LEU A 144 7.06 -14.88 1.03
N GLU A 145 8.24 -14.27 1.08
CA GLU A 145 9.05 -14.09 2.29
C GLU A 145 8.72 -12.78 3.03
N THR A 146 8.42 -11.71 2.29
CA THR A 146 8.19 -10.38 2.87
C THR A 146 6.84 -10.26 3.57
N LYS A 147 6.81 -9.57 4.71
CA LYS A 147 5.56 -9.22 5.40
C LYS A 147 4.65 -8.32 4.55
N LEU A 148 5.21 -7.57 3.60
CA LEU A 148 4.44 -6.71 2.68
C LEU A 148 3.59 -7.52 1.70
N GLY A 149 3.96 -8.77 1.43
CA GLY A 149 3.20 -9.69 0.58
C GLY A 149 1.99 -10.30 1.27
N THR A 150 1.84 -10.14 2.60
CA THR A 150 0.80 -10.80 3.41
C THR A 150 -0.62 -10.65 2.83
N PRO A 151 -1.09 -9.45 2.42
CA PRO A 151 -2.44 -9.32 1.87
C PRO A 151 -2.64 -10.08 0.55
N LEU A 152 -1.62 -10.11 -0.32
CA LEU A 152 -1.65 -10.89 -1.56
C LEU A 152 -1.59 -12.40 -1.28
N LYS A 153 -0.76 -12.80 -0.32
CA LYS A 153 -0.60 -14.19 0.11
C LYS A 153 -1.92 -14.74 0.64
N ALA A 154 -2.55 -14.04 1.57
CA ALA A 154 -3.83 -14.43 2.15
C ALA A 154 -4.95 -14.56 1.09
N LEU A 155 -4.97 -13.67 0.09
CA LEU A 155 -5.88 -13.78 -1.04
C LEU A 155 -5.58 -15.04 -1.88
N CYS A 156 -4.32 -15.20 -2.30
CA CYS A 156 -3.89 -16.29 -3.19
C CYS A 156 -3.99 -17.67 -2.57
N GLU A 157 -3.65 -17.84 -1.30
CA GLU A 157 -3.81 -19.11 -0.58
C GLU A 157 -5.27 -19.53 -0.50
N ARG A 158 -6.20 -18.56 -0.39
CA ARG A 158 -7.63 -18.86 -0.36
C ARG A 158 -8.20 -19.18 -1.74
N THR A 159 -7.81 -18.45 -2.77
CA THR A 159 -8.49 -18.50 -4.07
C THR A 159 -7.76 -19.36 -5.11
N CYS A 160 -6.42 -19.44 -5.03
CA CYS A 160 -5.56 -20.16 -5.95
C CYS A 160 -4.51 -21.02 -5.21
N PRO A 161 -4.92 -21.91 -4.28
CA PRO A 161 -4.01 -22.61 -3.36
C PRO A 161 -2.96 -23.48 -4.05
N ALA A 162 -3.23 -23.96 -5.26
CA ALA A 162 -2.29 -24.81 -5.99
C ALA A 162 -1.06 -24.05 -6.54
N ARG A 163 -1.13 -22.71 -6.62
CA ARG A 163 -0.09 -21.89 -7.27
C ARG A 163 0.09 -20.52 -6.60
N PRO A 164 0.46 -20.48 -5.30
CA PRO A 164 0.54 -19.23 -4.56
C PRO A 164 1.55 -18.24 -5.16
N ALA A 165 2.73 -18.72 -5.60
CA ALA A 165 3.78 -17.88 -6.16
C ALA A 165 3.35 -17.12 -7.43
N THR A 166 2.83 -17.83 -8.44
CA THR A 166 2.37 -17.20 -9.70
C THR A 166 1.13 -16.36 -9.48
N CYS A 167 0.23 -16.75 -8.57
CA CYS A 167 -0.91 -15.93 -8.18
C CYS A 167 -0.48 -14.59 -7.57
N MET A 168 0.49 -14.60 -6.65
CA MET A 168 0.97 -13.36 -6.00
C MET A 168 1.67 -12.45 -7.02
N LEU A 169 2.46 -13.01 -7.93
CA LEU A 169 3.11 -12.27 -9.01
C LEU A 169 2.09 -11.64 -9.96
N ALA A 170 1.06 -12.40 -10.35
CA ALA A 170 -0.07 -11.90 -11.14
C ALA A 170 -0.82 -10.78 -10.39
N GLY A 171 -0.99 -10.92 -9.08
CA GLY A 171 -1.57 -9.90 -8.21
C GLY A 171 -0.75 -8.61 -8.14
N MET A 172 0.57 -8.71 -8.01
CA MET A 172 1.46 -7.55 -8.07
C MET A 172 1.37 -6.82 -9.42
N ARG A 173 1.30 -7.54 -10.54
CA ARG A 173 1.10 -6.92 -11.88
C ARG A 173 -0.26 -6.24 -12.01
N ALA A 174 -1.30 -6.86 -11.50
CA ALA A 174 -2.65 -6.31 -11.52
C ALA A 174 -2.75 -5.05 -10.65
N LEU A 175 -2.02 -5.02 -9.53
CA LEU A 175 -1.90 -3.82 -8.69
C LEU A 175 -1.10 -2.71 -9.35
N GLY A 176 -0.34 -2.95 -10.43
CA GLY A 176 0.52 -1.94 -11.05
C GLY A 176 1.93 -1.88 -10.44
N GLY A 177 2.39 -2.97 -9.82
CA GLY A 177 3.78 -3.14 -9.38
C GLY A 177 4.03 -2.82 -7.90
N TYR A 178 5.32 -2.73 -7.57
CA TYR A 178 5.83 -2.68 -6.20
C TYR A 178 5.20 -1.60 -5.32
N ARG A 179 5.11 -0.37 -5.84
CA ARG A 179 4.55 0.80 -5.12
C ARG A 179 3.14 0.53 -4.57
N GLN A 180 2.35 -0.25 -5.29
CA GLN A 180 1.01 -0.58 -4.88
C GLN A 180 1.00 -1.74 -3.88
N VAL A 181 1.89 -2.72 -4.04
CA VAL A 181 2.07 -3.80 -3.06
C VAL A 181 2.51 -3.27 -1.70
N VAL A 182 3.38 -2.27 -1.62
CA VAL A 182 3.80 -1.75 -0.32
C VAL A 182 2.74 -0.91 0.39
N THR A 183 1.64 -0.56 -0.29
CA THR A 183 0.57 0.29 0.29
C THR A 183 -0.74 -0.44 0.57
N ILE A 184 -0.90 -1.68 0.09
CA ILE A 184 -2.00 -2.55 0.54
C ILE A 184 -1.78 -3.02 1.98
N GLY A 185 -2.87 -3.39 2.63
CA GLY A 185 -2.86 -3.84 4.01
C GLY A 185 -3.92 -3.14 4.85
N THR A 186 -3.78 -3.24 6.16
CA THR A 186 -4.73 -2.60 7.09
C THR A 186 -4.72 -1.08 6.93
N PRO A 187 -5.89 -0.41 7.01
CA PRO A 187 -5.95 1.05 7.02
C PRO A 187 -5.21 1.64 8.23
N LEU A 188 -5.40 1.06 9.41
CA LEU A 188 -4.76 1.45 10.67
C LEU A 188 -4.47 0.21 11.51
N VAL A 189 -3.18 -0.02 11.78
CA VAL A 189 -2.70 -1.19 12.52
C VAL A 189 -3.18 -1.15 13.97
N ALA A 190 -3.23 0.04 14.56
CA ALA A 190 -3.72 0.25 15.92
C ALA A 190 -5.18 -0.20 16.10
N LEU A 191 -6.00 -0.16 15.05
CA LEU A 191 -7.41 -0.57 15.09
C LEU A 191 -7.63 -2.01 14.67
N ILE A 192 -6.93 -2.46 13.62
CA ILE A 192 -7.09 -3.80 13.06
C ILE A 192 -5.70 -4.36 12.75
N PRO A 193 -5.25 -5.41 13.48
CA PRO A 193 -3.99 -6.07 13.19
C PRO A 193 -3.90 -6.52 11.73
N GLU A 194 -2.73 -6.33 11.12
CA GLU A 194 -2.49 -6.60 9.69
C GLU A 194 -2.92 -8.01 9.26
N ALA A 195 -2.47 -9.04 9.98
CA ALA A 195 -2.80 -10.43 9.68
C ALA A 195 -4.32 -10.68 9.72
N ARG A 196 -4.99 -10.16 10.76
CA ARG A 196 -6.46 -10.27 10.89
C ARG A 196 -7.18 -9.58 9.75
N PHE A 197 -6.69 -8.41 9.31
CA PHE A 197 -7.27 -7.71 8.18
C PHE A 197 -7.08 -8.48 6.88
N ALA A 198 -5.85 -8.95 6.61
CA ALA A 198 -5.50 -9.72 5.41
C ALA A 198 -6.37 -10.99 5.25
N ASP A 199 -6.60 -11.72 6.35
CA ASP A 199 -7.41 -12.95 6.37
C ASP A 199 -8.93 -12.68 6.23
N SER A 200 -9.37 -11.45 6.47
CA SER A 200 -10.77 -11.09 6.40
C SER A 200 -11.26 -10.95 4.96
N GLN A 201 -12.56 -11.17 4.74
CA GLN A 201 -13.20 -10.88 3.45
C GLN A 201 -12.98 -9.40 3.04
N ARG A 202 -12.95 -8.48 4.00
CA ARG A 202 -12.72 -7.06 3.72
C ARG A 202 -11.32 -6.79 3.21
N GLY A 203 -10.30 -7.44 3.77
CA GLY A 203 -8.91 -7.34 3.32
C GLY A 203 -8.75 -7.90 1.91
N GLN A 204 -9.27 -9.09 1.66
CA GLN A 204 -9.27 -9.71 0.32
C GLN A 204 -9.92 -8.81 -0.73
N MET A 205 -11.11 -8.27 -0.42
CA MET A 205 -11.81 -7.33 -1.31
C MET A 205 -11.06 -6.02 -1.50
N SER A 206 -10.28 -5.56 -0.51
CA SER A 206 -9.48 -4.34 -0.66
C SER A 206 -8.35 -4.51 -1.68
N VAL A 207 -7.69 -5.66 -1.69
CA VAL A 207 -6.66 -6.01 -2.69
C VAL A 207 -7.28 -6.07 -4.08
N LEU A 208 -8.38 -6.81 -4.24
CA LEU A 208 -9.07 -6.96 -5.52
C LEU A 208 -9.55 -5.60 -6.06
N ARG A 209 -10.20 -4.77 -5.23
CA ARG A 209 -10.64 -3.44 -5.65
C ARG A 209 -9.50 -2.54 -6.08
N ARG A 210 -8.36 -2.59 -5.37
CA ARG A 210 -7.18 -1.80 -5.76
C ARG A 210 -6.59 -2.30 -7.07
N ALA A 211 -6.49 -3.61 -7.25
CA ALA A 211 -6.06 -4.20 -8.52
C ALA A 211 -6.97 -3.77 -9.68
N MET A 212 -8.29 -3.76 -9.47
CA MET A 212 -9.25 -3.28 -10.47
C MET A 212 -9.07 -1.78 -10.79
N ALA A 213 -8.89 -0.95 -9.76
CA ALA A 213 -8.72 0.49 -9.91
C ALA A 213 -7.46 0.87 -10.69
N TYR A 214 -6.35 0.13 -10.49
CA TYR A 214 -5.09 0.37 -11.19
C TYR A 214 -5.05 -0.27 -12.59
N ALA A 215 -5.70 -1.41 -12.77
CA ALA A 215 -5.60 -2.15 -14.02
C ALA A 215 -6.53 -1.63 -15.14
N PHE A 216 -7.45 -0.68 -14.88
CA PHE A 216 -8.51 -0.26 -15.81
C PHE A 216 -9.04 -1.46 -16.61
N LEU A 217 -9.50 -2.51 -15.90
CA LEU A 217 -9.56 -3.88 -16.41
C LEU A 217 -10.23 -4.01 -17.79
N THR A 218 -9.42 -3.97 -18.84
CA THR A 218 -9.81 -4.39 -20.18
C THR A 218 -9.67 -5.91 -20.29
N ARG A 219 -10.38 -6.52 -21.25
CA ARG A 219 -10.19 -7.95 -21.57
C ARG A 219 -8.73 -8.26 -21.92
N GLU A 220 -8.07 -7.35 -22.63
CA GLU A 220 -6.65 -7.46 -22.96
C GLU A 220 -5.78 -7.51 -21.70
N ARG A 221 -5.99 -6.59 -20.75
CA ARG A 221 -5.21 -6.59 -19.51
C ARG A 221 -5.43 -7.85 -18.68
N ILE A 222 -6.67 -8.34 -18.61
CA ILE A 222 -6.97 -9.63 -17.97
C ILE A 222 -6.23 -10.78 -18.68
N GLY A 223 -6.17 -10.75 -20.02
CA GLY A 223 -5.39 -11.69 -20.82
C GLY A 223 -3.90 -11.68 -20.49
N GLU A 224 -3.29 -10.49 -20.33
CA GLU A 224 -1.90 -10.37 -19.90
C GLU A 224 -1.66 -10.94 -18.49
N ILE A 225 -2.57 -10.67 -17.55
CA ILE A 225 -2.51 -11.27 -16.21
C ILE A 225 -2.66 -12.80 -16.28
N ALA A 226 -3.51 -13.32 -17.18
CA ALA A 226 -3.74 -14.75 -17.36
C ALA A 226 -2.50 -15.50 -17.87
N LYS A 227 -1.60 -14.84 -18.61
CA LYS A 227 -0.29 -15.40 -18.99
C LYS A 227 0.60 -15.69 -17.78
N THR A 228 0.38 -14.97 -16.67
CA THR A 228 1.11 -15.15 -15.41
C THR A 228 0.38 -16.16 -14.53
N ASP A 229 -0.91 -15.95 -14.29
CA ASP A 229 -1.75 -16.88 -13.55
C ASP A 229 -3.22 -16.79 -13.98
N ALA A 230 -3.71 -17.84 -14.65
CA ALA A 230 -5.08 -17.92 -15.13
C ALA A 230 -6.14 -17.94 -14.00
N CYS A 231 -5.79 -18.44 -12.81
CA CYS A 231 -6.73 -18.48 -11.68
C CYS A 231 -6.95 -17.06 -11.16
N PHE A 232 -5.87 -16.31 -10.92
CA PHE A 232 -5.98 -14.92 -10.47
C PHE A 232 -6.72 -14.03 -11.49
N ALA A 233 -6.43 -14.22 -12.79
CA ALA A 233 -7.13 -13.52 -13.86
C ALA A 233 -8.64 -13.80 -13.86
N GLY A 234 -9.04 -15.05 -13.61
CA GLY A 234 -10.45 -15.44 -13.50
C GLY A 234 -11.18 -14.78 -12.32
N ILE A 235 -10.49 -14.56 -11.20
CA ILE A 235 -11.03 -13.81 -10.06
C ILE A 235 -11.27 -12.36 -10.44
N LEU A 236 -10.29 -11.71 -11.05
CA LEU A 236 -10.43 -10.32 -11.50
C LEU A 236 -11.57 -10.16 -12.52
N ALA A 237 -11.71 -11.09 -13.46
CA ALA A 237 -12.80 -11.09 -14.43
C ALA A 237 -14.17 -11.21 -13.74
N THR A 238 -14.27 -12.08 -12.73
CA THR A 238 -15.51 -12.29 -11.95
C THR A 238 -15.86 -11.06 -11.11
N GLU A 239 -14.88 -10.47 -10.41
CA GLU A 239 -15.11 -9.24 -9.64
C GLU A 239 -15.42 -8.05 -10.52
N GLY A 240 -14.78 -7.95 -11.69
CA GLY A 240 -15.05 -6.89 -12.67
C GLY A 240 -16.48 -6.90 -13.21
N GLN A 241 -17.17 -8.06 -13.23
CA GLN A 241 -18.58 -8.16 -13.61
C GLN A 241 -19.55 -7.66 -12.53
N ARG A 242 -19.08 -7.46 -11.29
CA ARG A 242 -19.93 -6.99 -10.17
C ARG A 242 -20.05 -5.47 -10.10
N PHE A 243 -19.29 -4.73 -10.90
CA PHE A 243 -19.25 -3.27 -10.96
C PHE A 243 -19.64 -2.79 -12.36
#